data_AF-A0A3P0N9L7-F1
#
_entry.id   AF-A0A3P0N9L7-F1
#
_cell.length_a   1.000
_cell.length_b   1.000
_cell.length_c   1.000
_cell.angle_alpha   90.00
_cell.angle_beta   90.00
_cell.angle_gamma   90.00
#
_symmetry.space_group_name_H-M   'P 1'
#
loop_
_entity.id
_entity.type
_entity.pdbx_description
1 polymer ?
#
loop_
_entity_poly.entity_id
_entity_poly.type
_entity_poly.pdbx_seq_one_letter_code
_entity_poly.pdbx_strand_id
1 'polypeptide(L)'
;MSRSGYTDEDEDGTLGLWRGAVHRAISGKRGQAALRELAAALDAMPVKSLAAESLVNEDGQFCTLGALGHARGLDMGPIDPDDWDAVAVAFNIAPAMVREIVYENDEGLYPFEPITFVLCGPVRPWYPEWGQHVFRKYERIPEDRLGAKRWQRMRDWVQSNLEGAKHE
;
A
#
# COMPACT_ATOMS: atom_id res chain seq x y z
N MET A 1 0.70 -15.36 -7.33
CA MET A 1 0.26 -15.17 -5.94
C MET A 1 0.78 -13.81 -5.50
N SER A 2 -0.02 -13.04 -4.74
CA SER A 2 0.46 -11.79 -4.15
C SER A 2 1.54 -12.05 -3.09
N ARG A 3 2.48 -11.12 -2.92
CA ARG A 3 3.49 -11.12 -1.85
C ARG A 3 2.87 -11.12 -0.46
N SER A 4 1.73 -10.46 -0.28
CA SER A 4 0.99 -10.49 1.00
C SER A 4 0.41 -11.90 1.30
N GLY A 5 0.29 -12.73 0.25
CA GLY A 5 -0.53 -13.94 0.20
C GLY A 5 -1.95 -13.74 0.71
N TYR A 6 -2.41 -12.49 0.80
CA TYR A 6 -3.71 -12.10 1.30
C TYR A 6 -4.62 -11.86 0.10
N THR A 7 -5.84 -12.38 0.18
CA THR A 7 -6.95 -12.02 -0.69
C THR A 7 -8.10 -11.55 0.20
N ASP A 8 -8.76 -10.47 -0.19
CA ASP A 8 -9.98 -10.00 0.47
C ASP A 8 -11.23 -10.73 -0.04
N GLU A 9 -11.05 -11.67 -0.97
CA GLU A 9 -12.10 -12.56 -1.46
C GLU A 9 -12.40 -13.64 -0.40
N ASP A 10 -13.66 -13.76 0.00
CA ASP A 10 -14.13 -14.70 1.03
C ASP A 10 -14.43 -16.09 0.42
N GLU A 11 -13.49 -16.66 -0.33
CA GLU A 11 -13.70 -17.96 -1.02
C GLU A 11 -13.99 -19.11 -0.03
N ASP A 12 -13.37 -19.07 1.14
CA ASP A 12 -13.48 -20.12 2.18
C ASP A 12 -14.38 -19.73 3.38
N GLY A 13 -15.01 -18.56 3.37
CA GLY A 13 -15.80 -18.07 4.52
C GLY A 13 -14.96 -17.67 5.74
N THR A 14 -13.64 -17.52 5.59
CA THR A 14 -12.70 -17.27 6.69
C THR A 14 -12.30 -15.79 6.84
N LEU A 15 -12.79 -14.90 5.98
CA LEU A 15 -12.42 -13.49 5.95
C LEU A 15 -12.68 -12.79 7.30
N GLY A 16 -13.78 -13.11 7.98
CA GLY A 16 -14.11 -12.51 9.28
C GLY A 16 -13.10 -12.84 10.38
N LEU A 17 -12.61 -14.08 10.41
CA LEU A 17 -11.57 -14.51 11.36
C LEU A 17 -10.26 -13.79 11.08
N TRP A 18 -9.92 -13.64 9.80
CA TRP A 18 -8.73 -12.91 9.37
C TRP A 18 -8.79 -11.43 9.76
N ARG A 19 -9.89 -10.73 9.46
CA ARG A 19 -10.08 -9.33 9.85
C ARG A 19 -10.05 -9.15 11.37
N GLY A 20 -10.54 -10.12 12.13
CA GLY A 20 -10.35 -10.19 13.57
C GLY A 20 -8.88 -10.27 13.98
N ALA A 21 -8.09 -11.14 13.35
CA ALA A 21 -6.66 -11.29 13.64
C ALA A 21 -5.87 -10.01 13.32
N VAL A 22 -6.11 -9.40 12.15
CA VAL A 22 -5.51 -8.11 11.76
C VAL A 22 -5.87 -7.02 12.76
N HIS A 23 -7.16 -6.89 13.12
CA HIS A 23 -7.60 -5.91 14.10
C HIS A 23 -6.90 -6.07 15.46
N ARG A 24 -6.76 -7.31 15.95
CA ARG A 24 -6.06 -7.61 17.21
C ARG A 24 -4.57 -7.33 17.13
N ALA A 25 -3.94 -7.59 15.99
CA ALA A 25 -2.53 -7.30 15.78
C ALA A 25 -2.26 -5.79 15.79
N ILE A 26 -3.09 -5.01 15.08
CA ILE A 26 -3.00 -3.56 14.98
C ILE A 26 -3.30 -2.87 16.32
N SER A 27 -4.37 -3.27 17.00
CA SER A 27 -4.80 -2.67 18.28
C SER A 27 -3.95 -3.09 19.48
N GLY A 28 -3.11 -4.11 19.34
CA GLY A 28 -2.21 -4.54 20.42
C GLY A 28 -1.08 -3.54 20.68
N LYS A 29 -0.55 -3.53 21.92
CA LYS A 29 0.57 -2.64 22.32
C LYS A 29 1.75 -2.67 21.35
N ARG A 30 2.11 -3.87 20.87
CA ARG A 30 3.21 -4.08 19.92
C ARG A 30 2.90 -3.52 18.53
N GLY A 31 1.67 -3.71 18.04
CA GLY A 31 1.22 -3.12 16.77
C GLY A 31 1.17 -1.60 16.83
N GLN A 32 0.64 -1.03 17.91
CA GLN A 32 0.61 0.43 18.10
C GLN A 32 2.01 1.04 18.24
N ALA A 33 2.95 0.35 18.89
CA ALA A 33 4.35 0.79 18.92
C ALA A 33 4.95 0.80 17.49
N ALA A 34 4.75 -0.29 16.74
CA ALA A 34 5.22 -0.38 15.36
C ALA A 34 4.58 0.68 14.44
N LEU A 35 3.29 1.01 14.62
CA LEU A 35 2.64 2.08 13.84
C LEU A 35 3.22 3.46 14.13
N ARG A 36 3.55 3.77 15.39
CA ARG A 36 4.20 5.04 15.76
C ARG A 36 5.60 5.14 15.15
N GLU A 37 6.37 4.05 15.23
CA GLU A 37 7.69 3.97 14.58
C GLU A 37 7.57 4.08 13.06
N LEU A 38 6.58 3.43 12.46
CA LEU A 38 6.35 3.47 11.02
C LEU A 38 5.94 4.89 10.56
N ALA A 39 5.09 5.59 11.31
CA ALA A 39 4.78 6.99 11.03
C ALA A 39 6.05 7.84 11.05
N ALA A 40 6.88 7.71 12.09
CA ALA A 40 8.14 8.43 12.18
C ALA A 40 9.11 8.08 11.05
N ALA A 41 9.20 6.80 10.65
CA ALA A 41 10.03 6.34 9.54
C ALA A 41 9.56 6.95 8.21
N LEU A 42 8.27 6.89 7.92
CA LEU A 42 7.67 7.49 6.72
C LEU A 42 7.88 9.01 6.69
N ASP A 43 7.73 9.68 7.83
CA ASP A 43 7.91 11.13 7.98
C ASP A 43 9.39 11.54 7.88
N ALA A 44 10.34 10.64 8.22
CA ALA A 44 11.78 10.87 8.09
C ALA A 44 12.35 10.61 6.68
N MET A 45 11.62 9.90 5.79
CA MET A 45 12.10 9.63 4.43
C MET A 45 12.43 10.93 3.67
N PRO A 46 13.61 11.05 3.02
CA PRO A 46 13.98 12.25 2.27
C PRO A 46 13.16 12.40 0.99
N VAL A 47 12.82 11.28 0.35
CA VAL A 47 11.93 11.21 -0.80
C VAL A 47 10.68 10.46 -0.37
N LYS A 48 9.52 11.10 -0.47
CA LYS A 48 8.21 10.52 -0.09
C LYS A 48 7.69 9.60 -1.19
N SER A 49 8.42 8.51 -1.45
CA SER A 49 8.08 7.53 -2.47
C SER A 49 8.42 6.13 -1.99
N LEU A 50 7.48 5.20 -2.11
CA LEU A 50 7.63 3.80 -1.72
C LEU A 50 7.66 2.88 -2.94
N ALA A 51 8.47 1.83 -2.89
CA ALA A 51 8.46 0.72 -3.84
C ALA A 51 7.39 -0.34 -3.49
N ALA A 52 6.98 -1.12 -4.48
CA ALA A 52 6.17 -2.34 -4.28
C ALA A 52 7.05 -3.59 -4.48
N GLU A 53 6.54 -4.74 -4.06
CA GLU A 53 7.08 -6.08 -4.35
C GLU A 53 8.48 -6.41 -3.79
N SER A 54 9.20 -5.46 -3.17
CA SER A 54 10.46 -5.73 -2.45
C SER A 54 10.52 -5.04 -1.08
N LEU A 55 11.39 -5.48 -0.16
CA LEU A 55 11.77 -4.72 1.03
C LEU A 55 12.68 -3.54 0.65
N VAL A 56 13.63 -3.79 -0.25
CA VAL A 56 14.53 -2.82 -0.88
C VAL A 56 14.66 -3.21 -2.34
N ASN A 57 14.30 -2.34 -3.29
CA ASN A 57 14.49 -2.66 -4.71
C ASN A 57 15.95 -2.41 -5.15
N GLU A 58 16.27 -2.73 -6.41
CA GLU A 58 17.61 -2.58 -6.99
C GLU A 58 18.12 -1.13 -6.96
N ASP A 59 17.21 -0.15 -6.97
CA ASP A 59 17.50 1.28 -6.87
C ASP A 59 17.67 1.77 -5.42
N GLY A 60 17.58 0.88 -4.43
CA GLY A 60 17.68 1.21 -3.01
C GLY A 60 16.41 1.85 -2.42
N GLN A 61 15.28 1.82 -3.13
CA GLN A 61 13.99 2.32 -2.65
C GLN A 61 13.32 1.30 -1.74
N PHE A 62 12.70 1.82 -0.68
CA PHE A 62 12.04 1.00 0.33
C PHE A 62 10.54 0.84 0.05
N CYS A 63 9.98 -0.33 0.37
CA CYS A 63 8.54 -0.42 0.66
C CYS A 63 8.24 0.05 2.08
N THR A 64 6.98 0.01 2.50
CA THR A 64 6.58 0.42 3.86
C THR A 64 7.36 -0.31 4.96
N LEU A 65 7.48 -1.65 4.88
CA LEU A 65 8.27 -2.42 5.84
C LEU A 65 9.77 -2.15 5.68
N GLY A 66 10.26 -1.97 4.46
CA GLY A 66 11.63 -1.55 4.19
C GLY A 66 12.01 -0.26 4.92
N ALA A 67 11.12 0.74 4.89
CA ALA A 67 11.35 2.03 5.55
C ALA A 67 11.43 1.87 7.08
N LEU A 68 10.56 1.05 7.67
CA LEU A 68 10.61 0.71 9.09
C LEU A 68 11.88 -0.07 9.45
N GLY A 69 12.28 -1.03 8.63
CA GLY A 69 13.46 -1.85 8.87
C GLY A 69 14.73 -1.03 8.81
N HIS A 70 14.82 -0.11 7.84
CA HIS A 70 15.89 0.86 7.74
C HIS A 70 15.94 1.78 8.97
N ALA A 71 14.81 2.32 9.42
CA ALA A 71 14.73 3.16 10.62
C ALA A 71 15.16 2.42 11.90
N ARG A 72 14.97 1.10 11.95
CA ARG A 72 15.41 0.23 13.05
C ARG A 72 16.86 -0.24 12.93
N GLY A 73 17.54 0.04 11.81
CA GLY A 73 18.88 -0.47 11.54
C GLY A 73 18.92 -2.00 11.35
N LEU A 74 17.84 -2.60 10.86
CA LEU A 74 17.79 -4.03 10.56
C LEU A 74 18.57 -4.33 9.28
N ASP A 75 19.34 -5.44 9.30
CA ASP A 75 19.87 -6.03 8.08
C ASP A 75 18.77 -6.83 7.38
N MET A 76 18.23 -6.28 6.29
CA MET A 76 17.14 -6.88 5.51
C MET A 76 17.64 -7.72 4.33
N GLY A 77 18.94 -7.67 4.00
CA GLY A 77 19.51 -8.44 2.89
C GLY A 77 19.25 -9.95 2.96
N PRO A 78 19.32 -10.62 4.13
CA PRO A 78 19.08 -12.06 4.24
C PRO A 78 17.60 -12.43 4.43
N ILE A 79 16.69 -11.45 4.57
CA ILE A 79 15.27 -11.71 4.85
C ILE A 79 14.54 -11.89 3.51
N ASP A 80 13.96 -13.07 3.31
CA ASP A 80 13.07 -13.31 2.17
C ASP A 80 11.80 -12.46 2.32
N PRO A 81 11.51 -11.52 1.40
CA PRO A 81 10.31 -10.68 1.46
C PRO A 81 9.01 -11.47 1.32
N ASP A 82 9.05 -12.68 0.77
CA ASP A 82 7.88 -13.57 0.61
C ASP A 82 7.67 -14.48 1.84
N ASP A 83 8.61 -14.53 2.79
CA ASP A 83 8.47 -15.27 4.06
C ASP A 83 7.95 -14.34 5.17
N TRP A 84 6.63 -14.29 5.31
CA TRP A 84 5.97 -13.37 6.25
C TRP A 84 6.24 -13.72 7.71
N ASP A 85 6.55 -14.97 8.02
CA ASP A 85 6.88 -15.41 9.37
C ASP A 85 8.29 -14.94 9.74
N ALA A 86 9.26 -15.08 8.83
CA ALA A 86 10.60 -14.55 9.00
C ALA A 86 10.58 -13.01 9.14
N VAL A 87 9.81 -12.32 8.29
CA VAL A 87 9.62 -10.86 8.38
C VAL A 87 8.95 -10.49 9.71
N ALA A 88 7.91 -11.21 10.15
CA ALA A 88 7.24 -10.94 11.42
C ALA A 88 8.17 -11.06 12.62
N VAL A 89 9.04 -12.09 12.63
CA VAL A 89 10.05 -12.30 13.66
C VAL A 89 11.07 -11.17 13.67
N ALA A 90 11.65 -10.84 12.50
CA ALA A 90 12.66 -9.79 12.39
C ALA A 90 12.12 -8.42 12.81
N PHE A 91 10.88 -8.12 12.45
CA PHE A 91 10.22 -6.86 12.79
C PHE A 91 9.49 -6.90 14.14
N ASN A 92 9.51 -8.01 14.86
CA ASN A 92 8.76 -8.19 16.11
C ASN A 92 7.31 -7.66 16.01
N ILE A 93 6.59 -8.04 14.96
CA ILE A 93 5.16 -7.75 14.78
C ILE A 93 4.41 -9.06 14.45
N ALA A 94 3.08 -9.05 14.48
CA ALA A 94 2.34 -10.26 14.16
C ALA A 94 2.36 -10.52 12.63
N PRO A 95 2.41 -11.79 12.16
CA PRO A 95 2.33 -12.12 10.73
C PRO A 95 1.11 -11.51 10.03
N ALA A 96 -0.05 -11.47 10.72
CA ALA A 96 -1.25 -10.80 10.19
C ALA A 96 -1.04 -9.31 9.89
N MET A 97 -0.27 -8.61 10.73
CA MET A 97 0.06 -7.20 10.52
C MET A 97 1.09 -7.01 9.40
N VAL A 98 2.08 -7.90 9.28
CA VAL A 98 3.04 -7.89 8.15
C VAL A 98 2.28 -7.95 6.84
N ARG A 99 1.39 -8.95 6.70
CA ARG A 99 0.64 -9.18 5.46
C ARG A 99 -0.31 -8.05 5.15
N GLU A 100 -0.99 -7.48 6.15
CA GLU A 100 -1.83 -6.31 5.96
C GLU A 100 -1.03 -5.11 5.46
N ILE A 101 0.14 -4.82 6.06
CA ILE A 101 1.02 -3.72 5.62
C ILE A 101 1.51 -3.95 4.18
N VAL A 102 1.89 -5.19 3.84
CA VAL A 102 2.33 -5.55 2.49
C VAL A 102 1.19 -5.37 1.48
N TYR A 103 0.00 -5.87 1.79
CA TYR A 103 -1.18 -5.69 0.94
C TYR A 103 -1.50 -4.22 0.71
N GLU A 104 -1.54 -3.43 1.78
CA GLU A 104 -1.85 -2.00 1.69
C GLU A 104 -0.81 -1.21 0.88
N ASN A 105 0.46 -1.62 0.96
CA ASN A 105 1.56 -1.05 0.20
C ASN A 105 1.51 -1.44 -1.29
N ASP A 106 1.33 -2.72 -1.58
CA ASP A 106 1.48 -3.26 -2.94
C ASP A 106 0.19 -3.14 -3.75
N GLU A 107 -0.95 -3.41 -3.11
CA GLU A 107 -2.24 -3.66 -3.77
C GLU A 107 -3.32 -2.65 -3.36
N GLY A 108 -3.15 -1.98 -2.22
CA GLY A 108 -4.15 -1.04 -1.69
C GLY A 108 -4.43 0.17 -2.60
N LEU A 109 -3.56 0.44 -3.59
CA LEU A 109 -3.75 1.51 -4.56
C LEU A 109 -4.08 0.95 -5.95
N TYR A 110 -5.17 1.42 -6.54
CA TYR A 110 -5.46 1.13 -7.95
C TYR A 110 -4.47 1.89 -8.87
N PRO A 111 -3.67 1.20 -9.69
CA PRO A 111 -2.53 1.81 -10.39
C PRO A 111 -2.91 2.49 -11.71
N PHE A 112 -4.19 2.72 -11.97
CA PHE A 112 -4.67 3.36 -13.20
C PHE A 112 -5.47 4.62 -12.89
N GLU A 113 -5.29 5.65 -13.71
CA GLU A 113 -6.06 6.89 -13.63
C GLU A 113 -6.85 7.15 -14.92
N PRO A 114 -8.04 7.75 -14.81
CA PRO A 114 -8.83 8.10 -15.99
C PRO A 114 -8.24 9.33 -16.67
N ILE A 115 -7.81 9.16 -17.92
CA ILE A 115 -7.51 10.27 -18.83
C ILE A 115 -8.76 10.58 -19.64
N THR A 116 -9.12 11.86 -19.67
CA THR A 116 -10.26 12.36 -20.42
C THR A 116 -9.77 12.93 -21.74
N PHE A 117 -10.27 12.37 -22.84
CA PHE A 117 -10.02 12.85 -24.19
C PHE A 117 -11.24 13.60 -24.69
N VAL A 118 -11.02 14.80 -25.21
CA VAL A 118 -12.05 15.57 -25.89
C VAL A 118 -11.74 15.53 -27.39
N LEU A 119 -12.57 14.81 -28.15
CA LEU A 119 -12.48 14.80 -29.60
C LEU A 119 -13.27 15.99 -30.16
N CYS A 120 -12.55 16.95 -30.73
CA CYS A 120 -13.12 18.12 -31.39
C CYS A 120 -13.04 17.94 -32.92
N GLY A 121 -14.15 18.15 -33.64
CA GLY A 121 -14.18 18.14 -35.11
C GLY A 121 -15.55 17.77 -35.68
N PRO A 122 -15.70 17.65 -37.01
CA PRO A 122 -16.88 17.07 -37.64
C PRO A 122 -16.90 15.56 -37.39
N VAL A 123 -17.37 15.20 -36.21
CA VAL A 123 -17.65 13.84 -35.79
C VAL A 123 -19.00 13.38 -36.36
N ARG A 124 -19.11 12.07 -36.59
CA ARG A 124 -20.17 11.46 -37.40
C ARG A 124 -21.56 11.87 -36.89
N PRO A 125 -22.53 12.16 -37.78
CA PRO A 125 -23.81 12.75 -37.37
C PRO A 125 -24.71 11.95 -36.41
N TRP A 126 -24.39 10.70 -36.01
CA TRP A 126 -25.28 9.88 -35.17
C TRP A 126 -24.52 8.97 -34.19
N TYR A 127 -24.63 9.34 -32.92
CA TYR A 127 -24.46 8.61 -31.64
C TYR A 127 -23.24 8.99 -30.75
N PRO A 128 -23.44 9.49 -29.50
CA PRO A 128 -24.70 9.89 -28.88
C PRO A 128 -25.11 11.37 -29.09
N GLU A 129 -24.21 12.30 -29.47
CA GLU A 129 -24.54 13.74 -29.62
C GLU A 129 -23.67 14.41 -30.71
N TRP A 130 -24.23 15.34 -31.49
CA TRP A 130 -23.44 16.25 -32.36
C TRP A 130 -22.68 17.23 -31.46
N GLY A 131 -21.35 17.18 -31.43
CA GLY A 131 -20.57 18.08 -30.59
C GLY A 131 -19.22 17.53 -30.17
N GLN A 132 -18.70 18.02 -29.04
CA GLN A 132 -17.49 17.50 -28.41
C GLN A 132 -17.77 16.10 -27.83
N HIS A 133 -16.99 15.08 -28.20
CA HIS A 133 -17.08 13.77 -27.55
C HIS A 133 -16.04 13.65 -26.44
N VAL A 134 -16.52 13.27 -25.27
CA VAL A 134 -15.68 13.01 -24.09
C VAL A 134 -15.52 11.49 -23.94
N PHE A 135 -14.30 11.00 -24.11
CA PHE A 135 -13.96 9.60 -23.87
C PHE A 135 -13.08 9.49 -22.63
N ARG A 136 -13.33 8.47 -21.80
CA ARG A 136 -12.50 8.14 -20.66
C ARG A 136 -11.71 6.88 -20.99
N LYS A 137 -10.38 6.95 -20.89
CA LYS A 137 -9.50 5.79 -20.95
C LYS A 137 -8.71 5.71 -19.66
N TYR A 138 -8.44 4.51 -19.19
CA TYR A 138 -7.59 4.30 -18.03
C TYR A 138 -6.16 4.07 -18.52
N GLU A 139 -5.22 4.86 -18.03
CA GLU A 139 -3.80 4.69 -18.28
C GLU A 139 -3.10 4.37 -16.97
N ARG A 140 -2.04 3.54 -17.05
CA ARG A 140 -1.25 3.17 -15.88
C ARG A 140 -0.50 4.41 -15.39
N ILE A 141 -0.57 4.65 -14.09
CA ILE A 141 0.16 5.74 -13.43
C ILE A 141 1.67 5.43 -13.53
N PRO A 142 2.50 6.38 -14.01
CA PRO A 142 3.96 6.24 -13.99
C PRO A 142 4.51 5.97 -12.58
N GLU A 143 5.56 5.15 -12.47
CA GLU A 143 6.07 4.64 -11.19
C GLU A 143 6.56 5.72 -10.23
N ASP A 144 7.13 6.80 -10.75
CA ASP A 144 7.57 7.97 -9.97
C ASP A 144 6.41 8.61 -9.20
N ARG A 145 5.24 8.75 -9.84
CA ARG A 145 4.02 9.25 -9.19
C ARG A 145 3.32 8.16 -8.37
N LEU A 146 3.40 6.91 -8.81
CA LEU A 146 2.77 5.79 -8.12
C LEU A 146 3.38 5.58 -6.75
N GLY A 147 4.71 5.63 -6.65
CA GLY A 147 5.43 5.52 -5.38
C GLY A 147 5.09 6.64 -4.39
N ALA A 148 4.90 7.87 -4.88
CA ALA A 148 4.44 8.98 -4.03
C ALA A 148 3.00 8.81 -3.54
N LYS A 149 2.09 8.33 -4.41
CA LYS A 149 0.71 7.98 -4.02
C LYS A 149 0.67 6.85 -3.00
N ARG A 150 1.53 5.84 -3.16
CA ARG A 150 1.70 4.74 -2.22
C ARG A 150 2.18 5.24 -0.86
N TRP A 151 3.19 6.11 -0.83
CA TRP A 151 3.66 6.74 0.41
C TRP A 151 2.52 7.47 1.13
N GLN A 152 1.76 8.31 0.42
CA GLN A 152 0.65 9.06 1.02
C GLN A 152 -0.42 8.12 1.57
N ARG A 153 -0.84 7.12 0.79
CA ARG A 153 -1.80 6.11 1.23
C ARG A 153 -1.34 5.43 2.52
N MET A 154 -0.09 4.98 2.56
CA MET A 154 0.44 4.27 3.73
C MET A 154 0.53 5.19 4.94
N ARG A 155 0.86 6.47 4.75
CA ARG A 155 0.84 7.44 5.85
C ARG A 155 -0.56 7.67 6.40
N ASP A 156 -1.57 7.77 5.53
CA ASP A 156 -2.98 7.91 5.89
C ASP A 156 -3.51 6.64 6.57
N TRP A 157 -3.13 5.47 6.07
CA TRP A 157 -3.47 4.17 6.64
C TRP A 157 -2.88 4.02 8.05
N VAL A 158 -1.60 4.36 8.24
CA VAL A 158 -0.98 4.37 9.57
C VAL A 158 -1.71 5.32 10.50
N GLN A 159 -2.01 6.54 10.04
CA GLN A 159 -2.73 7.53 10.84
C GLN A 159 -4.10 7.02 11.30
N SER A 160 -4.88 6.42 10.40
CA SER A 160 -6.23 5.93 10.73
C SER A 160 -6.24 4.74 11.71
N ASN A 161 -5.12 4.02 11.83
CA ASN A 161 -4.96 2.87 12.73
C ASN A 161 -4.29 3.21 14.07
N LEU A 162 -3.79 4.43 14.26
CA LEU A 162 -3.24 4.88 15.54
C LEU A 162 -4.36 5.15 16.56
N GLU A 163 -4.14 4.72 17.81
CA GLU A 163 -5.00 5.08 18.94
C GLU A 163 -5.19 6.59 19.03
N GLY A 164 -6.44 7.06 19.13
CA GLY A 164 -6.80 8.48 19.21
C GLY A 164 -7.19 9.13 17.88
N ALA A 165 -6.95 8.49 16.73
CA ALA A 165 -7.32 9.02 15.41
C ALA A 165 -8.85 8.98 15.11
N LYS A 166 -9.65 8.33 15.96
CA LYS A 166 -11.11 8.14 15.76
C LYS A 166 -11.99 9.19 16.48
N HIS A 167 -11.42 10.31 16.94
CA HIS A 167 -12.12 11.29 17.77
C HIS A 167 -11.96 12.77 17.33
N GLU A 168 -11.85 13.04 16.03
CA GLU A 168 -12.16 14.37 15.47
C GLU A 168 -13.24 14.27 14.39
#